data_AF-A0A4P8GBD2-F1
#
_entry.id   AF-A0A4P8GBD2-F1
#
_cell.length_a   1.000
_cell.length_b   1.000
_cell.length_c   1.000
_cell.angle_alpha   90.00
_cell.angle_beta   90.00
_cell.angle_gamma   90.00
#
_symmetry.space_group_name_H-M   'P 1'
#
loop_
_entity.id
_entity.type
_entity.pdbx_description
1 polymer ?
#
loop_
_entity_poly.entity_id
_entity_poly.type
_entity_poly.pdbx_seq_one_letter_code
_entity_poly.pdbx_strand_id
1 'polypeptide(L)'
;MQKGYFFQFWFFGALILIYICLPVLKQFLNSKRSYLYFLSVLLVIGLIFELTNIVLQMPIQAYVIQTFRLWTWLFYYILGGFISQFDKNTVKNGFKRWMKVIAVLLLLVSPFILFFIAKTTYHNFFAEYFYDILLVKVVSVGIFLTIFSLVLNENSNKWIIFLSNQTMGIFIIHTYIMKVWEKLFGFSFMGSYLLFAIFTLSVSFIIVGMLMKIPYFNRIVKL
;
A
#
# COMPACT_ATOMS: atom_id res chain seq x y z
N MET A 1 -14.69 10.50 -1.73
CA MET A 1 -13.75 10.51 -2.88
C MET A 1 -13.17 11.87 -3.13
N GLN A 2 -11.85 11.94 -3.30
CA GLN A 2 -11.20 13.15 -3.79
C GLN A 2 -11.43 13.24 -5.31
N LYS A 3 -12.46 13.99 -5.73
CA LYS A 3 -12.92 14.07 -7.13
C LYS A 3 -12.01 14.89 -8.06
N GLY A 4 -10.80 15.25 -7.62
CA GLY A 4 -9.88 16.11 -8.34
C GLY A 4 -9.00 15.36 -9.35
N TYR A 5 -8.38 16.10 -10.27
CA TYR A 5 -7.41 15.56 -11.24
C TYR A 5 -6.17 14.90 -10.61
N PHE A 6 -5.97 15.18 -9.32
CA PHE A 6 -4.79 14.90 -8.51
C PHE A 6 -5.11 13.99 -7.34
N PHE A 7 -6.11 13.12 -7.47
CA PHE A 7 -6.55 12.24 -6.39
C PHE A 7 -5.40 11.41 -5.81
N GLN A 8 -4.44 10.95 -6.63
CA GLN A 8 -3.29 10.17 -6.18
C GLN A 8 -2.43 10.89 -5.12
N PHE A 9 -2.48 12.22 -5.04
CA PHE A 9 -1.69 12.97 -4.06
C PHE A 9 -2.16 12.82 -2.61
N TRP A 10 -3.30 12.13 -2.37
CA TRP A 10 -3.74 11.80 -1.02
C TRP A 10 -2.65 11.10 -0.19
N PHE A 11 -1.85 10.24 -0.84
CA PHE A 11 -0.77 9.48 -0.20
C PHE A 11 0.37 10.38 0.29
N PHE A 12 0.76 11.38 -0.51
CA PHE A 12 1.74 12.38 -0.09
C PHE A 12 1.23 13.21 1.09
N GLY A 13 -0.05 13.60 1.06
CA GLY A 13 -0.68 14.26 2.20
C GLY A 13 -0.61 13.40 3.46
N ALA A 14 -0.91 12.09 3.35
CA ALA A 14 -0.84 11.17 4.48
C ALA A 14 0.61 11.05 5.01
N LEU A 15 1.60 10.96 4.13
CA LEU A 15 3.01 10.95 4.53
C LEU A 15 3.41 12.22 5.27
N ILE A 16 3.06 13.40 4.77
CA ILE A 16 3.35 14.68 5.43
C ILE A 16 2.77 14.69 6.85
N LEU A 17 1.51 14.25 7.00
CA LEU A 17 0.87 14.15 8.32
C LEU A 17 1.62 13.20 9.26
N ILE A 18 2.02 12.01 8.77
CA ILE A 18 2.81 11.05 9.57
C ILE A 18 4.13 11.69 10.02
N TYR A 19 4.85 12.38 9.14
CA TYR A 19 6.12 13.03 9.47
C TYR A 19 5.95 14.17 10.48
N ILE A 20 4.86 14.93 10.41
CA ILE A 20 4.53 15.96 11.42
C ILE A 20 4.24 15.30 12.78
N CYS A 21 3.57 14.16 12.81
CA CYS A 21 3.28 13.41 14.04
C CYS A 21 4.51 12.69 14.60
N LEU A 22 5.54 12.43 13.79
CA LEU A 22 6.73 11.65 14.15
C LEU A 22 7.47 12.11 15.42
N PRO A 23 7.76 13.41 15.65
CA PRO A 23 8.41 13.85 16.88
C PRO A 23 7.61 13.47 18.13
N VAL A 24 6.28 13.55 18.06
CA VAL A 24 5.39 13.16 19.16
C VAL A 24 5.37 11.63 19.31
N LEU A 25 5.19 10.90 18.19
CA LEU A 25 5.18 9.44 18.21
C LEU A 25 6.47 8.86 18.80
N LYS A 26 7.63 9.44 18.48
CA LYS A 26 8.93 9.00 18.98
C LYS A 26 9.03 9.11 20.50
N GLN A 27 8.37 10.07 21.14
CA GLN A 27 8.37 10.20 22.61
C GLN A 27 7.64 9.05 23.30
N PHE A 28 6.63 8.48 22.65
CA PHE A 28 5.83 7.39 23.22
C PHE A 28 6.32 6.00 22.80
N LEU A 29 6.86 5.87 21.58
CA LEU A 29 7.33 4.62 20.99
C LEU A 29 8.76 4.26 21.46
N ASN A 30 8.96 4.09 22.77
CA ASN A 30 10.28 3.83 23.37
C ASN A 30 10.58 2.34 23.61
N SER A 31 9.60 1.45 23.51
CA SER A 31 9.77 0.03 23.81
C SER A 31 8.88 -0.87 22.94
N LYS A 32 9.28 -2.14 22.77
CA LYS A 32 8.48 -3.16 22.06
C LYS A 32 7.03 -3.22 22.54
N ARG A 33 6.82 -3.09 23.86
CA ARG A 33 5.48 -3.09 24.48
C ARG A 33 4.67 -1.86 24.08
N SER A 34 5.28 -0.69 24.03
CA SER A 34 4.61 0.53 23.58
C SER A 34 4.19 0.42 22.12
N TYR A 35 5.06 -0.07 21.23
CA TYR A 35 4.69 -0.33 19.84
C TYR A 35 3.48 -1.27 19.72
N LEU A 36 3.49 -2.38 20.47
CA LEU A 36 2.36 -3.32 20.49
C LEU A 36 1.06 -2.68 21.00
N TYR A 37 1.13 -1.83 22.03
CA TYR A 37 -0.02 -1.12 22.57
C TYR A 37 -0.61 -0.15 21.54
N PHE A 38 0.21 0.68 20.89
CA PHE A 38 -0.27 1.58 19.84
C PHE A 38 -0.85 0.80 18.65
N LEU A 39 -0.18 -0.27 18.23
CA LEU A 39 -0.68 -1.13 17.15
C LEU A 39 -2.01 -1.78 17.49
N SER A 40 -2.20 -2.25 18.73
CA SER A 40 -3.46 -2.86 19.15
C SER A 40 -4.59 -1.84 19.18
N VAL A 41 -4.34 -0.63 19.70
CA VAL A 41 -5.34 0.47 19.68
C VAL A 41 -5.75 0.81 18.25
N LEU A 42 -4.78 1.01 17.35
CA LEU A 42 -5.06 1.32 15.94
C LEU A 42 -5.77 0.18 15.20
N LEU A 43 -5.44 -1.06 15.55
CA LEU A 43 -6.12 -2.25 15.02
C LEU A 43 -7.57 -2.31 15.49
N VAL A 44 -7.84 -2.07 16.77
CA VAL A 44 -9.21 -2.03 17.32
C VAL A 44 -10.03 -0.94 16.65
N ILE A 45 -9.47 0.26 16.45
CA ILE A 45 -10.15 1.33 15.71
C ILE A 45 -10.50 0.88 14.29
N GLY A 46 -9.55 0.27 13.57
CA GLY A 46 -9.80 -0.27 12.24
C GLY A 46 -10.88 -1.35 12.20
N LEU A 47 -10.91 -2.24 13.21
CA LEU A 47 -11.94 -3.27 13.34
C LEU A 47 -13.32 -2.67 13.62
N ILE A 48 -13.41 -1.60 14.41
CA ILE A 48 -14.68 -0.88 14.63
C ILE A 48 -15.21 -0.34 13.29
N PHE A 49 -14.36 0.27 12.46
CA PHE A 49 -14.76 0.71 11.13
C PHE A 49 -15.19 -0.45 10.23
N GLU A 50 -14.46 -1.57 10.24
CA GLU A 50 -14.82 -2.76 9.46
C GLU A 50 -16.18 -3.35 9.90
N LEU A 51 -16.41 -3.49 11.20
CA LEU A 51 -17.69 -3.97 11.75
C LEU A 51 -18.84 -3.03 11.39
N THR A 52 -18.62 -1.72 11.51
CA THR A 52 -19.67 -0.74 11.20
C THR A 52 -20.00 -0.75 9.71
N ASN A 53 -19.01 -0.99 8.84
CA ASN A 53 -19.26 -1.16 7.40
C ASN A 53 -20.14 -2.37 7.08
N ILE A 54 -19.94 -3.48 7.81
CA ILE A 54 -20.74 -4.70 7.64
C ILE A 54 -22.17 -4.45 8.12
N VAL A 55 -22.34 -3.80 9.28
CA VAL A 55 -23.66 -3.49 9.86
C VAL A 55 -24.46 -2.53 8.98
N LEU A 56 -23.81 -1.47 8.48
CA LEU A 56 -24.48 -0.47 7.63
C LEU A 56 -24.51 -0.86 6.15
N GLN A 57 -23.90 -1.99 5.76
CA GLN A 57 -23.76 -2.45 4.37
C GLN A 57 -23.23 -1.35 3.43
N MET A 58 -22.33 -0.51 3.95
CA MET A 58 -21.75 0.60 3.19
C MET A 58 -20.36 0.96 3.72
N PRO A 59 -19.44 1.40 2.85
CA PRO A 59 -18.11 1.83 3.29
C PRO A 59 -18.19 3.21 3.94
N ILE A 60 -18.17 3.29 5.26
CA ILE A 60 -18.21 4.54 6.03
C ILE A 60 -16.97 5.38 5.75
N GLN A 61 -15.86 4.74 5.37
CA GLN A 61 -14.64 5.41 4.91
C GLN A 61 -14.88 6.27 3.65
N ALA A 62 -16.02 6.17 2.98
CA ALA A 62 -16.44 7.11 1.94
C ALA A 62 -16.61 8.55 2.46
N TYR A 63 -16.98 8.70 3.74
CA TYR A 63 -17.16 9.99 4.40
C TYR A 63 -15.85 10.60 4.91
N VAL A 64 -14.78 9.81 5.02
CA VAL A 64 -13.47 10.28 5.48
C VAL A 64 -12.50 10.33 4.31
N ILE A 65 -11.96 11.52 4.06
CA ILE A 65 -10.94 11.74 3.03
C ILE A 65 -9.74 10.83 3.33
N GLN A 66 -9.22 10.14 2.30
CA GLN A 66 -8.14 9.15 2.42
C GLN A 66 -6.95 9.66 3.23
N THR A 67 -6.52 10.90 2.99
CA THR A 67 -5.41 11.56 3.70
C THR A 67 -5.58 11.56 5.22
N PHE A 68 -6.82 11.67 5.72
CA PHE A 68 -7.12 11.77 7.16
C PHE A 68 -7.46 10.44 7.82
N ARG A 69 -7.36 9.30 7.11
CA ARG A 69 -7.51 7.96 7.70
C ARG A 69 -6.24 7.57 8.46
N LEU A 70 -5.86 8.42 9.42
CA LEU A 70 -4.60 8.32 10.16
C LEU A 70 -4.49 7.01 10.92
N TRP A 71 -5.61 6.42 11.35
CA TRP A 71 -5.59 5.11 12.03
C TRP A 71 -4.99 4.01 11.14
N THR A 72 -5.32 4.01 9.85
CA THR A 72 -4.81 3.06 8.86
C THR A 72 -3.33 3.32 8.57
N TRP A 73 -2.99 4.58 8.30
CA TRP A 73 -1.65 4.94 7.84
C TRP A 73 -0.60 4.87 8.96
N LEU A 74 -0.97 5.34 10.16
CA LEU A 74 -0.14 5.19 11.35
C LEU A 74 0.03 3.71 11.71
N PHE A 75 -0.99 2.87 11.53
CA PHE A 75 -0.86 1.44 11.76
C PHE A 75 0.23 0.84 10.86
N TYR A 76 0.15 1.06 9.54
CA TYR A 76 1.16 0.53 8.61
C TYR A 76 2.57 1.08 8.89
N TYR A 77 2.67 2.37 9.22
CA TYR A 77 3.94 3.01 9.53
C TYR A 77 4.58 2.45 10.82
N ILE A 78 3.83 2.42 11.92
CA ILE A 78 4.30 1.93 13.22
C ILE A 78 4.60 0.43 13.14
N LEU A 79 3.84 -0.33 12.35
CA LEU A 79 4.06 -1.76 12.15
C LEU A 79 5.44 -2.02 11.52
N GLY A 80 5.82 -1.24 10.50
CA GLY A 80 7.16 -1.31 9.91
C GLY A 80 8.25 -1.03 10.96
N GLY A 81 8.06 0.03 11.76
CA GLY A 81 8.96 0.35 12.87
C GLY A 81 9.04 -0.76 13.92
N PHE A 82 7.91 -1.40 14.27
CA PHE A 82 7.88 -2.52 15.20
C PHE A 82 8.67 -3.71 14.69
N ILE A 83 8.51 -4.08 13.42
CA ILE A 83 9.23 -5.21 12.82
C ILE A 83 10.74 -4.94 12.79
N SER A 84 11.17 -3.68 12.58
CA SER A 84 12.60 -3.32 12.61
C SER A 84 13.26 -3.47 13.99
N GLN A 85 12.49 -3.61 15.09
CA GLN A 85 13.04 -3.85 16.43
C GLN A 85 13.46 -5.31 16.67
N PHE A 86 13.19 -6.19 15.71
CA PHE A 86 13.59 -7.58 15.76
C PHE A 86 14.80 -7.82 14.87
N ASP A 87 15.74 -8.64 15.35
CA ASP A 87 16.86 -9.06 14.54
C ASP A 87 16.38 -9.84 13.32
N LYS A 88 17.05 -9.62 12.19
CA LYS A 88 16.74 -10.31 10.92
C LYS A 88 16.71 -11.82 11.09
N ASN A 89 17.61 -12.37 11.90
CA ASN A 89 17.68 -13.81 12.19
C ASN A 89 16.47 -14.29 12.98
N THR A 90 16.01 -13.53 13.97
CA THR A 90 14.81 -13.83 14.77
C THR A 90 13.56 -13.86 13.90
N VAL A 91 13.39 -12.86 13.03
CA VAL A 91 12.26 -12.81 12.09
C VAL A 91 12.31 -13.96 11.08
N LYS A 92 13.50 -14.25 10.53
CA LYS A 92 13.68 -15.35 9.56
C LYS A 92 13.40 -16.72 10.17
N ASN A 93 13.78 -16.94 11.43
CA ASN A 93 13.54 -18.20 12.14
C ASN A 93 12.07 -18.36 12.55
N GLY A 94 11.41 -17.26 12.94
CA GLY A 94 9.98 -17.26 13.25
C GLY A 94 9.10 -17.44 12.00
N PHE A 95 9.47 -16.83 10.87
CA PHE A 95 8.68 -16.84 9.65
C PHE A 95 9.06 -18.02 8.71
N LYS A 96 8.50 -19.19 9.04
CA LYS A 96 8.77 -20.47 8.38
C LYS A 96 8.34 -20.48 6.91
N ARG A 97 8.91 -21.41 6.13
CA ARG A 97 8.66 -21.55 4.67
C ARG A 97 7.16 -21.71 4.34
N TRP A 98 6.41 -22.49 5.13
CA TRP A 98 4.98 -22.68 4.92
C TRP A 98 4.19 -21.37 5.08
N MET A 99 4.60 -20.50 6.02
CA MET A 99 3.97 -19.19 6.22
C MET A 99 4.20 -18.25 5.02
N LYS A 100 5.37 -18.33 4.39
CA LYS A 100 5.67 -17.59 3.14
C LYS A 100 4.75 -18.03 2.00
N VAL A 101 4.58 -19.36 1.85
CA VAL A 101 3.67 -19.92 0.84
C VAL A 101 2.24 -19.46 1.09
N ILE A 102 1.77 -19.51 2.34
CA ILE A 102 0.44 -19.00 2.70
C ILE A 102 0.32 -17.51 2.41
N ALA A 103 1.33 -16.68 2.73
CA ALA A 103 1.28 -15.25 2.45
C ALA A 103 1.15 -14.96 0.94
N VAL A 104 1.89 -15.69 0.10
CA VAL A 104 1.78 -15.56 -1.37
C VAL A 104 0.43 -16.08 -1.88
N LEU A 105 -0.07 -17.18 -1.34
CA LEU A 105 -1.40 -17.69 -1.70
C LEU A 105 -2.50 -16.70 -1.30
N LEU A 106 -2.44 -16.14 -0.09
CA LEU A 106 -3.39 -15.12 0.37
C LEU A 106 -3.30 -13.85 -0.49
N LEU A 107 -2.12 -13.45 -0.95
CA LEU A 107 -1.97 -12.36 -1.90
C LEU A 107 -2.75 -12.62 -3.20
N LEU A 108 -2.69 -13.85 -3.74
CA LEU A 108 -3.38 -14.21 -4.98
C LEU A 108 -4.90 -14.38 -4.79
N VAL A 109 -5.32 -14.89 -3.64
CA VAL A 109 -6.74 -15.17 -3.34
C VAL A 109 -7.47 -13.91 -2.85
N SER A 110 -6.78 -13.01 -2.15
CA SER A 110 -7.41 -11.83 -1.54
C SER A 110 -8.20 -10.94 -2.52
N PRO A 111 -7.77 -10.67 -3.78
CA PRO A 111 -8.56 -9.87 -4.71
C PRO A 111 -9.91 -10.50 -5.03
N PHE A 112 -9.99 -11.83 -5.11
CA PHE A 112 -11.25 -12.54 -5.33
C PHE A 112 -12.18 -12.37 -4.13
N ILE A 113 -11.66 -12.55 -2.92
CA ILE A 113 -12.44 -12.35 -1.68
C ILE A 113 -12.94 -10.90 -1.59
N LEU A 114 -12.05 -9.93 -1.82
CA LEU A 114 -12.39 -8.51 -1.79
C LEU A 114 -13.41 -8.15 -2.86
N PHE A 115 -13.33 -8.73 -4.07
CA PHE A 115 -14.31 -8.53 -5.12
C PHE A 115 -15.69 -9.05 -4.71
N PHE A 116 -15.77 -10.21 -4.05
CA PHE A 116 -17.05 -10.71 -3.52
C PHE A 116 -17.61 -9.76 -2.46
N ILE A 117 -16.81 -9.32 -1.50
CA ILE A 117 -17.22 -8.35 -0.46
C ILE A 117 -17.69 -7.03 -1.10
N ALA A 118 -16.96 -6.52 -2.09
CA ALA A 118 -17.29 -5.33 -2.85
C ALA A 118 -18.66 -5.43 -3.50
N LYS A 119 -18.95 -6.60 -4.12
CA LYS A 119 -20.18 -6.86 -4.85
C LYS A 119 -21.37 -7.08 -3.92
N THR A 120 -21.20 -7.82 -2.83
CA THR A 120 -22.30 -8.25 -1.95
C THR A 120 -22.60 -7.27 -0.83
N THR A 121 -21.57 -6.67 -0.22
CA THR A 121 -21.71 -5.94 1.06
C THR A 121 -21.60 -4.44 0.87
N TYR A 122 -20.63 -3.97 0.09
CA TYR A 122 -20.36 -2.53 -0.03
C TYR A 122 -20.99 -1.89 -1.26
N HIS A 123 -21.45 -2.69 -2.22
CA HIS A 123 -21.93 -2.28 -3.54
C HIS A 123 -21.01 -1.26 -4.22
N ASN A 124 -19.71 -1.39 -3.95
CA ASN A 124 -18.71 -0.40 -4.29
C ASN A 124 -17.37 -1.09 -4.54
N PHE A 125 -16.82 -0.87 -5.74
CA PHE A 125 -15.61 -1.54 -6.22
C PHE A 125 -14.31 -0.76 -5.95
N PHE A 126 -14.38 0.36 -5.23
CA PHE A 126 -13.21 1.20 -5.02
C PHE A 126 -12.26 0.58 -3.99
N ALA A 127 -11.05 0.26 -4.46
CA ALA A 127 -10.00 -0.40 -3.69
C ALA A 127 -9.63 0.34 -2.39
N GLU A 128 -9.84 1.65 -2.35
CA GLU A 128 -9.50 2.51 -1.22
C GLU A 128 -10.25 2.18 0.07
N TYR A 129 -11.41 1.54 -0.01
CA TYR A 129 -12.20 1.21 1.19
C TYR A 129 -11.75 -0.09 1.86
N PHE A 130 -10.97 -0.91 1.17
CA PHE A 130 -10.49 -2.19 1.71
C PHE A 130 -9.20 -2.06 2.52
N TYR A 131 -8.56 -0.89 2.58
CA TYR A 131 -7.30 -0.70 3.32
C TYR A 131 -7.42 -0.95 4.83
N ASP A 132 -8.61 -0.78 5.40
CA ASP A 132 -8.83 -1.04 6.83
C ASP A 132 -9.08 -2.51 7.16
N ILE A 133 -9.45 -3.31 6.15
CA ILE A 133 -9.88 -4.70 6.32
C ILE A 133 -8.73 -5.53 6.87
N LEU A 134 -9.05 -6.34 7.89
CA LEU A 134 -8.08 -7.21 8.55
C LEU A 134 -7.33 -8.11 7.56
N LEU A 135 -8.03 -8.68 6.57
CA LEU A 135 -7.43 -9.48 5.50
C LEU A 135 -6.31 -8.73 4.76
N VAL A 136 -6.55 -7.47 4.39
CA VAL A 136 -5.56 -6.66 3.66
C VAL A 136 -4.35 -6.36 4.55
N LYS A 137 -4.57 -6.06 5.84
CA LYS A 137 -3.47 -5.89 6.81
C LYS A 137 -2.64 -7.16 6.94
N VAL A 138 -3.26 -8.32 7.12
CA VAL A 138 -2.58 -9.62 7.26
C VAL A 138 -1.78 -9.97 6.00
N VAL A 139 -2.37 -9.81 4.81
CA VAL A 139 -1.69 -10.05 3.53
C VAL A 139 -0.46 -9.12 3.40
N SER A 140 -0.63 -7.83 3.71
CA SER A 140 0.46 -6.85 3.65
C SER A 140 1.62 -7.21 4.58
N VAL A 141 1.32 -7.58 5.83
CA VAL A 141 2.34 -8.05 6.79
C VAL A 141 3.05 -9.30 6.27
N GLY A 142 2.27 -10.29 5.78
CA GLY A 142 2.82 -11.55 5.29
C GLY A 142 3.77 -11.36 4.11
N ILE A 143 3.42 -10.50 3.14
CA ILE A 143 4.28 -10.16 2.00
C ILE A 143 5.55 -9.44 2.49
N PHE A 144 5.38 -8.44 3.36
CA PHE A 144 6.52 -7.70 3.91
C PHE A 144 7.51 -8.63 4.62
N LEU A 145 7.03 -9.52 5.49
CA LEU A 145 7.87 -10.51 6.17
C LEU A 145 8.49 -11.51 5.20
N THR A 146 7.77 -11.89 4.14
CA THR A 146 8.30 -12.76 3.08
C THR A 146 9.52 -12.10 2.46
N ILE A 147 9.38 -10.85 1.96
CA ILE A 147 10.47 -10.10 1.32
C ILE A 147 11.61 -9.85 2.31
N PHE A 148 11.31 -9.42 3.54
CA PHE A 148 12.31 -9.15 4.57
C PHE A 148 13.16 -10.38 4.93
N SER A 149 12.55 -11.57 4.87
CA SER A 149 13.22 -12.85 5.15
C SER A 149 14.07 -13.39 4.00
N LEU A 150 13.98 -12.81 2.79
CA LEU A 150 14.77 -13.24 1.65
C LEU A 150 16.23 -12.84 1.83
N VAL A 151 17.14 -13.76 1.48
CA VAL A 151 18.55 -13.44 1.29
C VAL A 151 18.68 -12.90 -0.12
N LEU A 152 19.05 -11.63 -0.25
CA LEU A 152 19.19 -10.97 -1.53
C LEU A 152 20.64 -11.06 -1.98
N ASN A 153 20.87 -11.53 -3.21
CA ASN A 153 22.18 -11.51 -3.84
C ASN A 153 22.51 -10.06 -4.30
N GLU A 154 23.79 -9.74 -4.49
CA GLU A 154 24.23 -8.40 -4.90
C GLU A 154 23.54 -7.88 -6.16
N ASN A 155 23.33 -8.76 -7.16
CA ASN A 155 22.61 -8.39 -8.38
C ASN A 155 21.11 -8.14 -8.13
N SER A 156 20.47 -8.93 -7.27
CA SER A 156 19.07 -8.70 -6.87
C SER A 156 18.92 -7.37 -6.13
N ASN A 157 19.91 -7.00 -5.31
CA ASN A 157 19.93 -5.69 -4.64
C ASN A 157 19.96 -4.53 -5.64
N LYS A 158 20.75 -4.61 -6.72
CA LYS A 158 20.79 -3.57 -7.76
C LYS A 158 19.43 -3.38 -8.43
N TRP A 159 18.75 -4.46 -8.79
CA TRP A 159 17.42 -4.41 -9.39
C TRP A 159 16.36 -3.87 -8.43
N ILE A 160 16.40 -4.29 -7.16
CA ILE A 160 15.49 -3.78 -6.13
C ILE A 160 15.68 -2.28 -5.91
N ILE A 161 16.93 -1.82 -5.82
CA ILE A 161 17.25 -0.39 -5.68
C ILE A 161 16.76 0.38 -6.91
N PHE A 162 17.00 -0.13 -8.12
CA PHE A 162 16.53 0.49 -9.35
C PHE A 162 15.00 0.61 -9.38
N LEU A 163 14.28 -0.48 -9.10
CA LEU A 163 12.82 -0.48 -9.06
C LEU A 163 12.28 0.45 -7.97
N SER A 164 12.84 0.38 -6.75
CA SER A 164 12.46 1.23 -5.62
C SER A 164 12.56 2.71 -5.98
N ASN A 165 13.68 3.13 -6.58
CA ASN A 165 13.89 4.51 -7.00
C ASN A 165 12.86 4.99 -8.03
N GLN A 166 12.24 4.10 -8.81
CA GLN A 166 11.25 4.48 -9.82
C GLN A 166 9.82 4.50 -9.29
N THR A 167 9.52 3.76 -8.21
CA THR A 167 8.15 3.58 -7.71
C THR A 167 7.43 4.91 -7.44
N MET A 168 8.14 5.89 -6.86
CA MET A 168 7.55 7.19 -6.56
C MET A 168 7.22 7.99 -7.83
N GLY A 169 8.12 8.00 -8.81
CA GLY A 169 7.87 8.65 -10.10
C GLY A 169 6.69 8.00 -10.84
N ILE A 170 6.60 6.67 -10.79
CA ILE A 170 5.49 5.91 -11.39
C ILE A 170 4.17 6.27 -10.70
N PHE A 171 4.18 6.36 -9.37
CA PHE A 171 3.01 6.79 -8.60
C PHE A 171 2.55 8.21 -8.96
N ILE A 172 3.44 9.13 -9.33
CA ILE A 172 3.05 10.47 -9.78
C ILE A 172 2.43 10.42 -11.19
N ILE A 173 3.07 9.70 -12.13
CA ILE A 173 2.77 9.79 -13.56
C ILE A 173 1.64 8.84 -14.00
N HIS A 174 1.43 7.70 -13.31
CA HIS A 174 0.50 6.66 -13.78
C HIS A 174 -0.92 7.18 -14.04
N THR A 175 -1.45 8.08 -13.20
CA THR A 175 -2.79 8.65 -13.39
C THR A 175 -2.93 9.50 -14.66
N TYR A 176 -1.85 10.13 -15.11
CA TYR A 176 -1.85 10.85 -16.38
C TYR A 176 -1.88 9.88 -17.56
N ILE A 177 -1.09 8.80 -17.48
CA ILE A 177 -1.08 7.75 -18.50
C ILE A 177 -2.44 7.06 -18.56
N MET A 178 -3.09 6.83 -17.41
CA MET A 178 -4.45 6.29 -17.34
C MET A 178 -5.43 7.16 -18.14
N LYS A 179 -5.40 8.48 -17.97
CA LYS A 179 -6.27 9.42 -18.71
C LYS A 179 -5.97 9.45 -20.20
N VAL A 180 -4.70 9.33 -20.58
CA VAL A 180 -4.31 9.23 -21.99
C VAL A 180 -4.86 7.95 -22.61
N TRP A 181 -4.76 6.81 -21.92
CA TRP A 181 -5.34 5.56 -22.38
C TRP A 181 -6.86 5.65 -22.51
N GLU A 182 -7.54 6.18 -21.48
CA GLU A 182 -8.99 6.33 -21.48
C GLU A 182 -9.48 7.16 -22.69
N LYS A 183 -8.75 8.21 -23.05
CA LYS A 183 -9.05 9.05 -24.22
C LYS A 183 -8.76 8.36 -25.56
N LEU A 184 -7.70 7.55 -25.65
CA LEU A 184 -7.25 6.94 -26.91
C LEU A 184 -7.94 5.62 -27.23
N PHE A 185 -8.07 4.74 -26.24
CA PHE A 185 -8.52 3.35 -26.43
C PHE A 185 -9.88 3.09 -25.79
N GLY A 186 -10.23 3.83 -24.73
CA GLY A 186 -11.43 3.57 -23.93
C GLY A 186 -11.42 2.17 -23.28
N PHE A 187 -12.60 1.73 -22.81
CA PHE A 187 -12.80 0.44 -22.13
C PHE A 187 -13.86 -0.43 -22.82
N SER A 188 -13.85 -0.46 -24.14
CA SER A 188 -14.94 -1.06 -24.95
C SER A 188 -14.99 -2.60 -24.91
N PHE A 189 -13.92 -3.29 -24.54
CA PHE A 189 -13.85 -4.75 -24.51
C PHE A 189 -13.38 -5.29 -23.15
N MET A 190 -13.79 -6.51 -22.78
CA MET A 190 -13.54 -7.09 -21.44
C MET A 190 -12.05 -7.20 -21.07
N GLY A 191 -11.17 -7.46 -22.06
CA GLY A 191 -9.72 -7.52 -21.86
C GLY A 191 -9.04 -6.15 -21.67
N SER A 192 -9.76 -5.05 -21.93
CA SER A 192 -9.20 -3.69 -21.87
C SER A 192 -8.74 -3.34 -20.46
N TYR A 193 -9.39 -3.84 -19.41
CA TYR A 193 -9.03 -3.53 -18.02
C TYR A 193 -7.69 -4.14 -17.60
N LEU A 194 -7.39 -5.38 -18.02
CA LEU A 194 -6.10 -6.02 -17.74
C LEU A 194 -4.99 -5.39 -18.58
N LEU A 195 -5.24 -5.18 -19.88
CA LEU A 195 -4.29 -4.51 -20.77
C LEU A 195 -4.02 -3.08 -20.33
N PHE A 196 -5.02 -2.37 -19.82
CA PHE A 196 -4.90 -1.04 -19.26
C PHE A 196 -3.92 -1.00 -18.10
N ALA A 197 -4.02 -1.95 -17.15
CA ALA A 197 -3.12 -2.01 -16.00
C ALA A 197 -1.66 -2.28 -16.44
N ILE A 198 -1.46 -3.26 -17.33
CA ILE A 198 -0.14 -3.62 -17.84
C ILE A 198 0.46 -2.46 -18.64
N PHE A 199 -0.32 -1.83 -19.52
CA PHE A 199 0.12 -0.71 -20.34
C PHE A 199 0.49 0.49 -19.47
N THR A 200 -0.41 0.88 -18.56
CA THR A 200 -0.19 2.03 -17.67
C THR A 200 1.10 1.85 -16.89
N LEU A 201 1.31 0.66 -16.31
CA LEU A 201 2.52 0.36 -15.55
C LEU A 201 3.77 0.38 -16.45
N SER A 202 3.74 -0.30 -17.60
CA SER A 202 4.88 -0.40 -18.51
C SER A 202 5.32 0.98 -19.05
N VAL A 203 4.36 1.79 -19.50
CA VAL A 203 4.63 3.14 -20.00
C VAL A 203 5.13 4.04 -18.86
N SER A 204 4.58 3.91 -17.65
CA SER A 204 5.07 4.67 -16.48
C SER A 204 6.52 4.34 -16.17
N PHE A 205 6.89 3.05 -16.20
CA PHE A 205 8.27 2.59 -15.98
C PHE A 205 9.23 3.16 -17.03
N ILE A 206 8.83 3.15 -18.31
CA ILE A 206 9.65 3.69 -19.40
C ILE A 206 9.87 5.19 -19.23
N ILE A 207 8.79 5.96 -19.05
CA ILE A 207 8.86 7.41 -18.92
C ILE A 207 9.70 7.80 -17.70
N VAL A 208 9.43 7.20 -16.53
CA VAL A 208 10.20 7.50 -15.32
C VAL A 208 11.66 7.08 -15.46
N GLY A 209 11.92 5.92 -16.08
CA GLY A 209 13.28 5.46 -16.38
C GLY A 209 14.05 6.41 -17.28
N MET A 210 13.40 7.02 -18.27
CA MET A 210 13.99 8.08 -19.09
C MET A 210 14.23 9.35 -18.29
N LEU A 211 13.24 9.79 -17.50
CA LEU A 211 13.33 11.02 -16.71
C LEU A 211 14.42 10.93 -15.62
N MET A 212 14.66 9.74 -15.03
CA MET A 212 15.75 9.54 -14.06
C MET A 212 17.16 9.74 -14.65
N LYS A 213 17.32 9.75 -15.98
CA LYS A 213 18.59 10.13 -16.62
C LYS A 213 18.88 11.64 -16.52
N ILE A 214 17.86 12.45 -16.21
CA ILE A 214 18.00 13.89 -16.02
C ILE A 214 18.38 14.17 -14.55
N PRO A 215 19.50 14.86 -14.27
CA PRO A 215 20.08 14.95 -12.93
C PRO A 215 19.18 15.62 -11.89
N TYR A 216 18.40 16.65 -12.29
CA TYR A 216 17.46 17.33 -11.39
C TYR A 216 16.27 16.45 -10.99
N PHE A 217 15.72 15.69 -11.94
CA PHE A 217 14.56 14.84 -11.70
C PHE A 217 14.94 13.59 -10.88
N ASN A 218 16.15 13.08 -11.07
CA ASN A 218 16.72 11.97 -10.30
C ASN A 218 16.77 12.27 -8.78
N ARG A 219 16.96 13.53 -8.38
CA ARG A 219 16.94 13.94 -6.96
C ARG A 219 15.54 14.00 -6.35
N ILE A 220 14.52 14.30 -7.16
CA ILE A 220 13.13 14.43 -6.70
C ILE A 220 12.46 13.05 -6.58
N VAL A 221 12.82 12.13 -7.48
CA VAL A 221 12.18 10.81 -7.58
C VAL A 221 12.81 9.77 -6.68
N LYS A 222 14.08 9.94 -6.28
CA LYS A 222 14.73 9.10 -5.26
C LYS A 222 14.32 9.51 -3.85
N LEU A 223 13.54 8.66 -3.20
CA LEU A 223 13.28 8.66 -1.76
C LEU A 223 13.67 7.30 -1.18
#